data_AF-A0A1M6I3V7-F1
#
_entry.id   AF-A0A1M6I3V7-F1
#
_cell.length_a   1.000
_cell.length_b   1.000
_cell.length_c   1.000
_cell.angle_alpha   90.00
_cell.angle_beta   90.00
_cell.angle_gamma   90.00
#
_symmetry.space_group_name_H-M   'P 1'
#
loop_
_entity.id
_entity.type
_entity.pdbx_description
1 polymer ?
#
loop_
_entity_poly.entity_id
_entity_poly.type
_entity_poly.pdbx_seq_one_letter_code
_entity_poly.pdbx_strand_id
1 'polypeptide(L)'
;MKQLSILLFMFFSVNLLAQTPGAFSYQAVVRNASGDIVANQNVTFQISILQDSEAGAVVYTEQHSTTTSDYGLASLQIGNGTHVSGSFSPDGWGEAPHFIKVEFDPDGGSSFTELSTTQLLAVPYAFHAQTVENDEVNDADADPSNEIQTLSLSGNDLAISDGNTVALPAGEPNLWSEDGDDIYFNGGKVGIGEIPGADLRKFQVVAEDVQAIAAKNNSSYPTIFAENNSGGPAAEFRGGITIEDGTEGDGKVLTSDANGRASWQTPSSGSSLWLENGSEIYFENNVGIGTSNPEHDLDLVNSTSSIRLRSTTSGLLDGDAYLILDKASTTNNANLNFQSEGDARFYAGLLGNNNFSISTELTSLNGLEVKSSGDVAISGELQTEATGSANMVPVAYGTVISGSLETSSGNVSVTKSGTGEYRVSIDGESYFYTDYTVSLSLIGQVGFIESGSVSGNLLVFTYDENGNSKDAYFSFVVYKP
;
A
#
# COMPACT_ATOMS: atom_id res chain seq x y z
N MET A 1 9.15 -53.85 18.59
CA MET A 1 10.01 -53.45 19.73
C MET A 1 9.26 -52.85 20.92
N LYS A 2 8.01 -52.36 20.81
CA LYS A 2 7.23 -51.89 21.97
C LYS A 2 6.70 -53.01 22.89
N GLN A 3 6.54 -54.24 22.38
CA GLN A 3 6.04 -55.38 23.19
C GLN A 3 7.13 -56.10 24.01
N LEU A 4 8.42 -55.89 23.71
CA LEU A 4 9.52 -56.47 24.50
C LEU A 4 9.85 -55.63 25.75
N SER A 5 9.53 -54.33 25.73
CA SER A 5 9.72 -53.44 26.88
C SER A 5 8.69 -53.65 28.00
N ILE A 6 7.52 -54.20 27.69
CA ILE A 6 6.47 -54.49 28.69
C ILE A 6 6.77 -55.80 29.43
N LEU A 7 7.35 -56.80 28.75
CA LEU A 7 7.77 -58.05 29.39
C LEU A 7 8.95 -57.85 30.36
N LEU A 8 9.82 -56.87 30.10
CA LEU A 8 10.97 -56.55 30.97
C LEU A 8 10.55 -55.79 32.24
N PHE A 9 9.39 -55.13 32.24
CA PHE A 9 8.86 -54.44 33.43
C PHE A 9 8.05 -55.36 34.36
N MET A 10 7.66 -56.55 33.89
CA MET A 10 6.90 -57.52 34.69
C MET A 10 7.79 -58.44 35.54
N PHE A 11 9.11 -58.37 35.38
CA PHE A 11 10.07 -59.21 36.12
C PHE A 11 10.78 -58.49 37.29
N PHE A 12 10.36 -57.26 37.62
CA PHE A 12 10.91 -56.49 38.75
C PHE A 12 9.92 -56.45 39.93
N SER A 13 9.43 -57.62 40.33
CA SER A 13 8.79 -57.79 41.64
C SER A 13 9.88 -57.85 42.70
N VAL A 14 10.10 -56.74 43.38
CA VAL A 14 10.98 -56.64 44.54
C VAL A 14 10.47 -57.59 45.64
N ASN A 15 11.33 -58.54 46.04
CA ASN A 15 11.12 -59.32 47.26
C ASN A 15 11.26 -58.36 48.44
N LEU A 16 10.14 -57.91 49.00
CA LEU A 16 10.11 -57.20 50.26
C LEU A 16 10.47 -58.20 51.37
N LEU A 17 11.69 -58.10 51.90
CA LEU A 17 12.07 -58.76 53.16
C LEU A 17 11.49 -57.94 54.32
N ALA A 18 10.18 -58.02 54.52
CA ALA A 18 9.49 -57.50 55.69
C ALA A 18 9.37 -58.58 56.78
N GLN A 19 10.42 -59.39 56.97
CA GLN A 19 10.44 -60.34 58.07
C GLN A 19 10.82 -59.56 59.33
N THR A 20 9.90 -59.50 60.28
CA THR A 20 10.18 -59.07 61.65
C THR A 20 11.39 -59.86 62.15
N PRO A 21 12.40 -59.21 62.79
CA PRO A 21 13.53 -59.94 63.32
C PRO A 21 13.05 -61.08 64.23
N GLY A 22 13.35 -62.33 63.85
CA GLY A 22 12.98 -63.52 64.60
C GLY A 22 13.88 -63.72 65.82
N ALA A 23 13.91 -62.74 66.72
CA ALA A 23 14.67 -62.81 67.97
C ALA A 23 14.01 -61.93 69.05
N PHE A 24 14.21 -62.27 70.32
CA PHE A 24 13.72 -61.46 71.46
C PHE A 24 14.78 -61.26 72.54
N SER A 25 14.71 -60.15 73.25
CA SER A 25 15.71 -59.77 74.26
C SER A 25 15.55 -60.55 75.56
N TYR A 26 16.66 -60.97 76.15
CA TYR A 26 16.75 -61.56 77.49
C TYR A 26 17.87 -60.89 78.29
N GLN A 27 17.63 -60.63 79.58
CA GLN A 27 18.63 -60.04 80.47
C GLN A 27 18.68 -60.80 81.79
N ALA A 28 19.89 -61.03 82.30
CA ALA A 28 20.13 -61.68 83.58
C ALA A 28 21.30 -61.04 84.33
N VAL A 29 21.22 -60.99 85.66
CA VAL A 29 22.34 -60.58 86.52
C VAL A 29 23.04 -61.83 87.02
N VAL A 30 24.30 -61.98 86.65
CA VAL A 30 25.13 -63.15 86.95
C VAL A 30 25.79 -63.00 88.31
N ARG A 31 25.67 -64.05 89.12
CA ARG A 31 26.30 -64.15 90.45
C ARG A 31 27.04 -65.48 90.59
N ASN A 32 28.12 -65.49 91.37
CA ASN A 32 28.86 -66.71 91.71
C ASN A 32 28.16 -67.48 92.86
N ALA A 33 28.70 -68.64 93.22
CA ALA A 33 28.16 -69.48 94.30
C ALA A 33 28.13 -68.81 95.69
N SER A 34 28.92 -67.75 95.91
CA SER A 34 28.92 -66.95 97.14
C SER A 34 27.87 -65.82 97.11
N GLY A 35 27.18 -65.62 95.98
CA GLY A 35 26.19 -64.56 95.77
C GLY A 35 26.77 -63.23 95.27
N ASP A 36 28.10 -63.14 95.07
CA ASP A 36 28.76 -61.94 94.54
C ASP A 36 28.54 -61.82 93.03
N ILE A 37 28.47 -60.59 92.51
CA ILE A 37 28.32 -60.34 91.07
C ILE A 37 29.56 -60.81 90.30
N VAL A 38 29.34 -61.41 89.14
CA VAL A 38 30.41 -61.76 88.19
C VAL A 38 30.51 -60.61 87.19
N ALA A 39 31.36 -59.61 87.47
CA ALA A 39 31.48 -58.39 86.67
C ALA A 39 32.65 -58.45 85.67
N ASN A 40 32.44 -57.95 84.45
CA ASN A 40 33.44 -57.88 83.37
C ASN A 40 34.11 -59.21 83.03
N GLN A 41 33.38 -60.33 83.14
CA GLN A 41 33.89 -61.65 82.79
C GLN A 41 33.13 -62.21 81.60
N ASN A 42 33.85 -62.95 80.76
CA ASN A 42 33.25 -63.69 79.66
C ASN A 42 32.56 -64.93 80.22
N VAL A 43 31.26 -65.02 80.01
CA VAL A 43 30.41 -66.13 80.45
C VAL A 43 29.65 -66.70 79.26
N THR A 44 29.23 -67.95 79.36
CA THR A 44 28.47 -68.60 78.29
C THR A 44 27.12 -69.06 78.81
N PHE A 45 26.06 -68.72 78.08
CA PHE A 45 24.69 -69.20 78.31
C PHE A 45 24.31 -70.21 77.25
N GLN A 46 23.61 -71.26 77.64
CA GLN A 46 22.89 -72.14 76.74
C GLN A 46 21.39 -71.94 76.97
N ILE A 47 20.69 -71.56 75.90
CA ILE A 47 19.26 -71.31 75.92
C ILE A 47 18.58 -72.43 75.16
N SER A 48 17.62 -73.08 75.80
CA SER A 48 16.78 -74.11 75.18
C SER A 48 15.31 -73.70 75.24
N ILE A 49 14.57 -73.97 74.18
CA ILE A 49 13.11 -73.81 74.13
C ILE A 49 12.49 -75.19 74.26
N LEU A 50 11.58 -75.35 75.22
CA LEU A 50 10.83 -76.57 75.48
C LEU A 50 9.37 -76.36 75.09
N GLN A 51 8.74 -77.40 74.56
CA GLN A 51 7.33 -77.37 74.19
C GLN A 51 6.47 -78.11 75.23
N ASP A 52 5.22 -77.67 75.41
CA ASP A 52 4.14 -78.26 76.23
C ASP A 52 4.33 -78.16 77.76
N SER A 53 5.54 -78.32 78.30
CA SER A 53 5.80 -78.23 79.76
C SER A 53 7.26 -77.88 80.10
N GLU A 54 7.53 -77.54 81.36
CA GLU A 54 8.90 -77.28 81.89
C GLU A 54 9.85 -78.49 81.78
N ALA A 55 9.34 -79.70 81.60
CA ALA A 55 10.12 -80.92 81.35
C ALA A 55 9.88 -81.47 79.93
N GLY A 56 9.34 -80.65 79.04
CA GLY A 56 8.97 -81.02 77.67
C GLY A 56 10.16 -81.30 76.76
N ALA A 57 9.85 -81.66 75.51
CA ALA A 57 10.88 -81.86 74.50
C ALA A 57 11.55 -80.53 74.15
N VAL A 58 12.89 -80.52 74.06
CA VAL A 58 13.65 -79.37 73.57
C VAL A 58 13.48 -79.27 72.06
N VAL A 59 12.87 -78.18 71.60
CA VAL A 59 12.60 -77.91 70.18
C VAL A 59 13.65 -77.02 69.52
N TYR A 60 14.43 -76.29 70.34
CA TYR A 60 15.52 -75.44 69.89
C TYR A 60 16.56 -75.25 71.00
N THR A 61 17.84 -75.22 70.63
CA THR A 61 18.94 -74.86 71.53
C THR A 61 19.96 -73.95 70.82
N GLU A 62 20.40 -72.91 71.51
CA GLU A 62 21.48 -72.03 71.09
C GLU A 62 22.41 -71.66 72.26
N GLN A 63 23.61 -71.19 71.93
CA GLN A 63 24.59 -70.70 72.90
C GLN A 63 24.96 -69.24 72.65
N HIS A 64 25.19 -68.51 73.74
CA HIS A 64 25.63 -67.12 73.73
C HIS A 64 26.85 -66.96 74.63
N SER A 65 27.97 -66.51 74.07
CA SER A 65 29.11 -66.03 74.86
C SER A 65 29.06 -64.51 74.94
N THR A 66 28.98 -63.96 76.16
CA THR A 66 28.91 -62.52 76.39
C THR A 66 29.77 -62.12 77.58
N THR A 67 30.28 -60.88 77.57
CA THR A 67 30.93 -60.28 78.74
C THR A 67 29.87 -59.61 79.61
N THR A 68 29.86 -59.91 80.91
CA THR A 68 28.98 -59.22 81.87
C THR A 68 29.40 -57.78 82.11
N SER A 69 28.46 -56.89 82.44
CA SER A 69 28.79 -55.49 82.80
C SER A 69 29.42 -55.35 84.20
N ASP A 70 29.80 -54.13 84.59
CA ASP A 70 30.24 -53.77 85.95
C ASP A 70 29.26 -54.19 87.06
N TYR A 71 27.98 -54.39 86.71
CA TYR A 71 26.92 -54.81 87.63
C TYR A 71 26.55 -56.30 87.49
N GLY A 72 27.34 -57.07 86.72
CA GLY A 72 27.07 -58.48 86.43
C GLY A 72 25.95 -58.72 85.43
N LEU A 73 25.48 -57.70 84.71
CA LEU A 73 24.37 -57.84 83.75
C LEU A 73 24.86 -58.48 82.44
N ALA A 74 24.21 -59.54 82.00
CA ALA A 74 24.31 -60.12 80.66
C ALA A 74 23.04 -59.77 79.86
N SER A 75 23.21 -59.34 78.61
CA SER A 75 22.11 -59.04 77.68
C SER A 75 22.25 -59.90 76.43
N LEU A 76 21.21 -60.67 76.12
CA LEU A 76 21.17 -61.65 75.05
C LEU A 76 20.02 -61.34 74.09
N GLN A 77 20.15 -61.72 72.82
CA GLN A 77 19.05 -61.76 71.86
C GLN A 77 18.78 -63.21 71.49
N ILE A 78 17.75 -63.79 72.09
CA ILE A 78 17.41 -65.19 71.88
C ILE A 78 16.88 -65.36 70.46
N GLY A 79 17.42 -66.33 69.71
CA GLY A 79 17.21 -66.52 68.27
C GLY A 79 18.39 -66.07 67.40
N ASN A 80 19.32 -65.28 67.97
CA ASN A 80 20.55 -64.81 67.32
C ASN A 80 21.83 -65.43 67.94
N GLY A 81 21.70 -66.49 68.74
CA GLY A 81 22.83 -67.19 69.32
C GLY A 81 23.56 -68.08 68.31
N THR A 82 24.64 -68.72 68.75
CA THR A 82 25.24 -69.82 68.00
C THR A 82 24.33 -71.02 68.11
N HIS A 83 23.71 -71.41 66.99
CA HIS A 83 22.83 -72.57 66.92
C HIS A 83 23.53 -73.86 67.37
N VAL A 84 22.83 -74.67 68.19
CA VAL A 84 23.29 -75.99 68.62
C VAL A 84 22.40 -77.09 68.04
N SER A 85 21.08 -76.97 68.18
CA SER A 85 20.13 -77.97 67.67
C SER A 85 18.70 -77.43 67.52
N GLY A 86 17.83 -78.16 66.80
CA GLY A 86 16.43 -77.77 66.60
C GLY A 86 16.23 -76.62 65.60
N SER A 87 15.04 -76.01 65.58
CA SER A 87 14.70 -74.89 64.69
C SER A 87 14.05 -73.74 65.47
N PHE A 88 14.53 -72.51 65.25
CA PHE A 88 13.92 -71.32 65.84
C PHE A 88 12.75 -70.84 64.97
N SER A 89 11.52 -71.21 65.34
CA SER A 89 10.30 -70.91 64.55
C SER A 89 9.24 -70.22 65.42
N PRO A 90 9.44 -68.94 65.79
CA PRO A 90 8.55 -68.23 66.70
C PRO A 90 7.13 -68.04 66.16
N ASP A 91 6.93 -68.02 64.84
CA ASP A 91 5.61 -67.88 64.20
C ASP A 91 4.62 -69.00 64.60
N GLY A 92 5.13 -70.17 65.00
CA GLY A 92 4.31 -71.30 65.45
C GLY A 92 4.09 -71.38 66.97
N TRP A 93 4.67 -70.46 67.76
CA TRP A 93 4.62 -70.55 69.23
C TRP A 93 3.25 -70.19 69.84
N GLY A 94 2.32 -69.67 69.03
CA GLY A 94 0.93 -69.44 69.44
C GLY A 94 0.11 -70.72 69.59
N GLU A 95 0.51 -71.82 68.94
CA GLU A 95 -0.27 -73.06 68.85
C GLU A 95 -0.15 -73.95 70.10
N ALA A 96 0.91 -73.79 70.90
CA ALA A 96 1.17 -74.58 72.11
C ALA A 96 2.00 -73.77 73.13
N PRO A 97 1.93 -74.05 74.45
CA PRO A 97 2.76 -73.35 75.42
C PRO A 97 4.25 -73.73 75.26
N HIS A 98 5.12 -72.71 75.27
CA HIS A 98 6.57 -72.87 75.18
C HIS A 98 7.26 -72.36 76.44
N PHE A 99 8.40 -72.95 76.79
CA PHE A 99 9.18 -72.64 77.99
C PHE A 99 10.63 -72.35 77.60
N ILE A 100 11.23 -71.36 78.25
CA ILE A 100 12.66 -71.05 78.14
C ILE A 100 13.41 -71.69 79.30
N LYS A 101 14.37 -72.55 78.96
CA LYS A 101 15.36 -73.11 79.87
C LYS A 101 16.70 -72.40 79.67
N VAL A 102 17.29 -71.95 80.77
CA VAL A 102 18.54 -71.19 80.80
C VAL A 102 19.58 -71.98 81.58
N GLU A 103 20.69 -72.28 80.92
CA GLU A 103 21.84 -72.96 81.49
C GLU A 103 23.08 -72.09 81.33
N PHE A 104 24.04 -72.22 82.24
CA PHE A 104 25.11 -71.23 82.41
C PHE A 104 26.46 -71.86 82.77
N ASP A 105 27.52 -71.32 82.18
CA ASP A 105 28.92 -71.60 82.52
C ASP A 105 29.64 -70.28 82.90
N PRO A 106 30.04 -70.11 84.18
CA PRO A 106 30.70 -68.89 84.67
C PRO A 106 32.11 -68.67 84.10
N ASP A 107 32.77 -69.72 83.64
CA ASP A 107 34.15 -69.64 83.11
C ASP A 107 34.16 -69.46 81.58
N GLY A 108 32.97 -69.32 80.97
CA GLY A 108 32.80 -69.15 79.54
C GLY A 108 33.07 -70.42 78.72
N GLY A 109 33.08 -71.59 79.36
CA GLY A 109 33.32 -72.88 78.74
C GLY A 109 32.07 -73.56 78.18
N SER A 110 31.99 -74.88 78.34
CA SER A 110 30.87 -75.74 77.89
C SER A 110 30.32 -76.64 79.01
N SER A 111 30.61 -76.34 80.27
CA SER A 111 30.13 -77.08 81.45
C SER A 111 28.95 -76.35 82.09
N PHE A 112 27.77 -76.54 81.49
CA PHE A 112 26.58 -75.78 81.86
C PHE A 112 25.88 -76.34 83.12
N THR A 113 25.42 -75.42 83.97
CA THR A 113 24.50 -75.70 85.09
C THR A 113 23.16 -75.02 84.81
N GLU A 114 22.05 -75.72 85.03
CA GLU A 114 20.70 -75.15 84.87
C GLU A 114 20.41 -74.08 85.93
N LEU A 115 19.97 -72.91 85.50
CA LEU A 115 19.59 -71.80 86.37
C LEU A 115 18.08 -71.70 86.55
N SER A 116 17.32 -71.81 85.47
CA SER A 116 15.87 -71.70 85.49
C SER A 116 15.21 -72.31 84.25
N THR A 117 13.97 -72.75 84.42
CA THR A 117 13.03 -73.04 83.34
C THR A 117 11.73 -72.29 83.62
N THR A 118 11.25 -71.47 82.67
CA THR A 118 10.06 -70.61 82.85
C THR A 118 9.24 -70.54 81.58
N GLN A 119 7.92 -70.31 81.67
CA GLN A 119 7.05 -70.20 80.48
C GLN A 119 7.28 -68.89 79.72
N LEU A 120 7.29 -68.96 78.38
CA LEU A 120 7.23 -67.80 77.51
C LEU A 120 5.79 -67.29 77.41
N LEU A 121 5.58 -66.02 77.74
CA LEU A 121 4.29 -65.35 77.68
C LEU A 121 4.29 -64.27 76.57
N ALA A 122 3.12 -64.02 75.98
CA ALA A 122 2.95 -63.00 74.95
C ALA A 122 3.20 -61.58 75.50
N VAL A 123 3.83 -60.72 74.69
CA VAL A 123 4.02 -59.29 74.98
C VAL A 123 2.79 -58.46 74.54
N PRO A 124 2.52 -57.27 75.13
CA PRO A 124 1.33 -56.46 74.79
C PRO A 124 1.13 -56.14 73.29
N TYR A 125 2.21 -55.97 72.52
CA TYR A 125 2.11 -55.72 71.07
C TYR A 125 1.63 -56.95 70.28
N ALA A 126 1.92 -58.17 70.77
CA ALA A 126 1.47 -59.40 70.14
C ALA A 126 -0.06 -59.59 70.26
N PHE A 127 -0.69 -59.07 71.32
CA PHE A 127 -2.15 -59.08 71.45
C PHE A 127 -2.87 -58.20 70.42
N HIS A 128 -2.24 -57.11 69.95
CA HIS A 128 -2.85 -56.22 68.95
C HIS A 128 -2.77 -56.76 67.52
N ALA A 129 -1.79 -57.63 67.23
CA ALA A 129 -1.65 -58.26 65.92
C ALA A 129 -2.76 -59.31 65.66
N GLN A 130 -3.30 -59.94 66.70
CA GLN A 130 -4.39 -60.93 66.59
C GLN A 130 -5.71 -60.35 66.06
N THR A 131 -5.96 -59.05 66.24
CA THR A 131 -7.19 -58.39 65.77
C THR A 131 -7.16 -57.98 64.29
N VAL A 132 -6.05 -58.21 63.56
CA VAL A 132 -5.89 -57.79 62.15
C VAL A 132 -6.04 -58.98 61.18
N GLU A 133 -5.94 -60.22 61.65
CA GLU A 133 -6.14 -61.44 60.85
C GLU A 133 -7.61 -61.90 60.80
N ASN A 134 -8.47 -61.38 61.66
CA ASN A 134 -9.90 -61.71 61.69
C ASN A 134 -10.70 -60.40 61.76
N ASP A 135 -11.01 -59.81 60.61
CA ASP A 135 -11.84 -58.59 60.53
C ASP A 135 -13.28 -58.83 61.01
N GLU A 136 -13.71 -60.08 61.23
CA GLU A 136 -15.06 -60.46 61.72
C GLU A 136 -16.25 -59.79 60.97
N VAL A 137 -16.01 -59.09 59.87
CA VAL A 137 -17.02 -58.61 58.94
C VAL A 137 -17.29 -59.73 57.94
N ASN A 138 -18.35 -60.48 58.19
CA ASN A 138 -18.90 -61.42 57.21
C ASN A 138 -19.64 -60.62 56.13
N ASP A 139 -18.93 -60.09 55.14
CA ASP A 139 -19.49 -59.39 53.98
C ASP A 139 -20.00 -60.33 52.87
N ALA A 140 -19.87 -61.65 53.09
CA ALA A 140 -20.37 -62.73 52.25
C ALA A 140 -19.79 -62.80 50.82
N ASP A 141 -18.76 -62.00 50.51
CA ASP A 141 -18.07 -62.05 49.22
C ASP A 141 -16.56 -61.83 49.41
N ALA A 142 -15.82 -62.93 49.44
CA ALA A 142 -14.37 -62.95 49.65
C ALA A 142 -13.60 -63.25 48.33
N ASP A 143 -14.19 -62.99 47.16
CA ASP A 143 -13.58 -63.25 45.87
C ASP A 143 -12.89 -62.00 45.29
N PRO A 144 -11.56 -61.83 45.46
CA PRO A 144 -10.81 -60.63 45.06
C PRO A 144 -10.74 -60.41 43.54
N SER A 145 -11.37 -61.28 42.75
CA SER A 145 -11.38 -61.19 41.28
C SER A 145 -12.64 -60.52 40.73
N ASN A 146 -13.71 -60.39 41.51
CA ASN A 146 -14.98 -59.83 41.05
C ASN A 146 -15.12 -58.31 41.30
N GLU A 147 -14.15 -57.71 42.01
CA GLU A 147 -14.04 -56.27 42.24
C GLU A 147 -13.28 -55.55 41.10
N ILE A 148 -12.67 -56.30 40.18
CA ILE A 148 -11.96 -55.75 39.02
C ILE A 148 -12.98 -55.46 37.90
N GLN A 149 -13.46 -54.21 37.85
CA GLN A 149 -14.40 -53.76 36.82
C GLN A 149 -13.70 -53.28 35.55
N THR A 150 -14.15 -53.74 34.38
CA THR A 150 -13.73 -53.19 33.08
C THR A 150 -14.68 -52.07 32.67
N LEU A 151 -14.15 -50.86 32.56
CA LEU A 151 -14.89 -49.71 32.04
C LEU A 151 -14.79 -49.67 30.52
N SER A 152 -15.91 -49.49 29.83
CA SER A 152 -15.96 -49.28 28.38
C SER A 152 -16.81 -48.06 28.04
N LEU A 153 -16.38 -47.28 27.05
CA LEU A 153 -17.08 -46.09 26.58
C LEU A 153 -17.39 -46.25 25.09
N SER A 154 -18.68 -46.19 24.75
CA SER A 154 -19.16 -46.21 23.37
C SER A 154 -20.10 -45.03 23.15
N GLY A 155 -19.71 -44.07 22.33
CA GLY A 155 -20.40 -42.77 22.27
C GLY A 155 -20.35 -42.09 23.65
N ASN A 156 -21.53 -41.83 24.22
CA ASN A 156 -21.69 -41.24 25.55
C ASN A 156 -22.04 -42.26 26.64
N ASP A 157 -22.14 -43.53 26.29
CA ASP A 157 -22.55 -44.57 27.21
C ASP A 157 -21.31 -45.19 27.87
N LEU A 158 -21.13 -44.92 29.16
CA LEU A 158 -20.14 -45.57 30.01
C LEU A 158 -20.75 -46.83 30.61
N ALA A 159 -20.21 -47.99 30.23
CA ALA A 159 -20.61 -49.29 30.76
C ALA A 159 -19.51 -49.90 31.64
N ILE A 160 -19.94 -50.61 32.67
CA ILE A 160 -19.08 -51.47 33.49
C ILE A 160 -19.33 -52.93 33.11
N SER A 161 -18.31 -53.79 33.17
CA SER A 161 -18.44 -55.23 32.91
C SER A 161 -19.55 -55.84 33.76
N ASP A 162 -20.45 -56.60 33.11
CA ASP A 162 -21.59 -57.28 33.73
C ASP A 162 -22.54 -56.40 34.58
N GLY A 163 -22.49 -55.07 34.37
CA GLY A 163 -23.30 -54.12 35.12
C GLY A 163 -24.09 -53.15 34.24
N ASN A 164 -24.50 -52.05 34.86
CA ASN A 164 -25.32 -51.04 34.20
C ASN A 164 -24.50 -50.16 33.26
N THR A 165 -25.20 -49.60 32.28
CA THR A 165 -24.67 -48.52 31.44
C THR A 165 -25.24 -47.19 31.92
N VAL A 166 -24.38 -46.19 32.07
CA VAL A 166 -24.77 -44.81 32.38
C VAL A 166 -24.47 -43.96 31.15
N ALA A 167 -25.51 -43.31 30.63
CA ALA A 167 -25.32 -42.23 29.66
C ALA A 167 -24.66 -41.05 30.38
N LEU A 168 -23.40 -40.77 30.05
CA LEU A 168 -22.72 -39.57 30.50
C LEU A 168 -23.43 -38.36 29.90
N PRO A 169 -23.57 -37.25 30.66
CA PRO A 169 -24.08 -36.02 30.09
C PRO A 169 -23.24 -35.73 28.84
N ALA A 170 -23.89 -35.55 27.70
CA ALA A 170 -23.24 -34.89 26.59
C ALA A 170 -22.73 -33.56 27.15
N GLY A 171 -21.41 -33.46 27.36
CA GLY A 171 -20.81 -32.19 27.72
C GLY A 171 -21.40 -31.17 26.78
N GLU A 172 -21.86 -30.02 27.31
CA GLU A 172 -22.47 -28.95 26.53
C GLU A 172 -21.80 -28.94 25.16
N PRO A 173 -22.54 -29.24 24.07
CA PRO A 173 -21.91 -29.39 22.78
C PRO A 173 -21.05 -28.15 22.62
N ASN A 174 -19.79 -28.34 22.26
CA ASN A 174 -19.11 -27.25 21.59
C ASN A 174 -20.15 -26.70 20.61
N LEU A 175 -20.47 -25.40 20.69
CA LEU A 175 -21.47 -24.77 19.81
C LEU A 175 -21.16 -25.04 18.31
N TRP A 176 -19.95 -25.52 18.03
CA TRP A 176 -19.39 -25.99 16.77
C TRP A 176 -18.93 -27.45 16.79
N SER A 177 -19.66 -28.38 17.43
CA SER A 177 -19.44 -29.81 17.21
C SER A 177 -19.63 -30.13 15.72
N GLU A 178 -18.76 -30.96 15.15
CA GLU A 178 -18.91 -31.43 13.77
C GLU A 178 -20.31 -32.07 13.62
N ASP A 179 -21.21 -31.40 12.89
CA ASP A 179 -22.53 -31.91 12.55
C ASP A 179 -22.50 -32.32 11.08
N GLY A 180 -22.22 -33.60 10.84
CA GLY A 180 -22.14 -34.17 9.49
C GLY A 180 -21.03 -33.57 8.61
N ASP A 181 -21.31 -33.42 7.31
CA ASP A 181 -20.38 -32.93 6.28
C ASP A 181 -20.37 -31.40 6.13
N ASP A 182 -21.17 -30.67 6.92
CA ASP A 182 -21.45 -29.25 6.67
C ASP A 182 -20.82 -28.30 7.69
N ILE A 183 -20.45 -28.73 8.90
CA ILE A 183 -19.81 -27.88 9.93
C ILE A 183 -18.51 -28.53 10.41
N TYR A 184 -17.40 -27.82 10.32
CA TYR A 184 -16.05 -28.30 10.67
C TYR A 184 -15.39 -27.42 11.73
N PHE A 185 -14.77 -28.05 12.75
CA PHE A 185 -13.94 -27.36 13.74
C PHE A 185 -12.54 -27.99 13.85
N ASN A 186 -11.51 -27.30 13.35
CA ASN A 186 -10.13 -27.79 13.38
C ASN A 186 -9.15 -26.69 13.77
N GLY A 187 -8.30 -26.94 14.79
CA GLY A 187 -7.24 -26.02 15.20
C GLY A 187 -7.72 -24.61 15.61
N GLY A 188 -8.96 -24.48 16.12
CA GLY A 188 -9.56 -23.19 16.48
C GLY A 188 -10.03 -22.36 15.28
N LYS A 189 -10.38 -23.01 14.18
CA LYS A 189 -11.04 -22.45 13.01
C LYS A 189 -12.39 -23.14 12.80
N VAL A 190 -13.35 -22.40 12.25
CA VAL A 190 -14.70 -22.90 11.93
C VAL A 190 -14.91 -22.83 10.43
N GLY A 191 -15.39 -23.91 9.83
CA GLY A 191 -15.77 -23.99 8.42
C GLY A 191 -17.22 -24.44 8.27
N ILE A 192 -17.93 -23.88 7.31
CA ILE A 192 -19.21 -24.40 6.82
C ILE A 192 -19.02 -24.81 5.35
N GLY A 193 -19.30 -26.07 5.02
CA GLY A 193 -19.17 -26.63 3.66
C GLY A 193 -17.73 -26.93 3.18
N GLU A 194 -16.69 -26.57 3.93
CA GLU A 194 -15.30 -26.96 3.65
C GLU A 194 -14.48 -27.09 4.95
N ILE A 195 -13.60 -28.08 5.02
CA ILE A 195 -12.65 -28.26 6.14
C ILE A 195 -11.65 -27.09 6.12
N PRO A 196 -11.52 -26.30 7.20
CA PRO A 196 -10.52 -25.24 7.30
C PRO A 196 -9.09 -25.84 7.33
N GLY A 197 -8.51 -26.06 6.16
CA GLY A 197 -7.19 -26.67 5.98
C GLY A 197 -6.03 -25.71 6.33
N ALA A 198 -5.05 -25.60 5.43
CA ALA A 198 -3.92 -24.68 5.54
C ALA A 198 -4.32 -23.19 5.42
N ASP A 199 -5.60 -22.90 5.20
CA ASP A 199 -6.16 -21.56 5.09
C ASP A 199 -5.87 -20.71 6.34
N LEU A 200 -5.44 -19.47 6.17
CA LEU A 200 -5.13 -18.55 7.27
C LEU A 200 -6.39 -17.95 7.90
N ARG A 201 -7.57 -18.11 7.29
CA ARG A 201 -8.85 -17.58 7.78
C ARG A 201 -9.37 -18.36 8.99
N LYS A 202 -10.01 -17.64 9.94
CA LYS A 202 -10.61 -18.21 11.17
C LYS A 202 -12.03 -18.71 10.98
N PHE A 203 -12.75 -18.15 10.02
CA PHE A 203 -14.10 -18.55 9.63
C PHE A 203 -14.18 -18.60 8.10
N GLN A 204 -14.76 -19.68 7.57
CA GLN A 204 -14.98 -19.87 6.14
C GLN A 204 -16.37 -20.46 5.91
N VAL A 205 -17.07 -19.96 4.89
CA VAL A 205 -18.33 -20.54 4.40
C VAL A 205 -18.18 -20.79 2.91
N VAL A 206 -18.39 -22.03 2.49
CA VAL A 206 -18.41 -22.46 1.10
C VAL A 206 -19.79 -23.05 0.82
N ALA A 207 -20.39 -22.65 -0.29
CA ALA A 207 -21.68 -23.16 -0.72
C ALA A 207 -21.67 -23.34 -2.24
N GLU A 208 -22.32 -24.41 -2.70
CA GLU A 208 -22.56 -24.69 -4.12
C GLU A 208 -24.05 -24.52 -4.42
N ASP A 209 -24.38 -23.89 -5.55
CA ASP A 209 -25.75 -23.67 -6.06
C ASP A 209 -26.73 -22.92 -5.13
N VAL A 210 -26.26 -22.38 -4.00
CA VAL A 210 -27.07 -21.62 -3.03
C VAL A 210 -26.32 -20.39 -2.50
N GLN A 211 -27.04 -19.46 -1.87
CA GLN A 211 -26.45 -18.29 -1.23
C GLN A 211 -25.66 -18.71 0.03
N ALA A 212 -24.35 -18.47 0.04
CA ALA A 212 -23.48 -18.83 1.17
C ALA A 212 -23.79 -18.04 2.46
N ILE A 213 -24.03 -16.73 2.34
CA ILE A 213 -24.33 -15.85 3.49
C ILE A 213 -25.44 -14.88 3.10
N ALA A 214 -26.51 -14.87 3.90
CA ALA A 214 -27.56 -13.85 3.86
C ALA A 214 -27.57 -13.14 5.22
N ALA A 215 -27.40 -11.82 5.22
CA ALA A 215 -27.47 -11.03 6.43
C ALA A 215 -28.59 -9.98 6.26
N LYS A 216 -29.49 -9.90 7.24
CA LYS A 216 -30.63 -8.97 7.24
C LYS A 216 -30.76 -8.34 8.62
N ASN A 217 -30.78 -7.02 8.68
CA ASN A 217 -30.92 -6.24 9.91
C ASN A 217 -32.02 -5.19 9.75
N ASN A 218 -32.96 -5.12 10.70
CA ASN A 218 -34.05 -4.14 10.72
C ASN A 218 -33.79 -3.00 11.74
N SER A 219 -32.53 -2.75 12.10
CA SER A 219 -32.11 -1.67 13.00
C SER A 219 -31.32 -0.58 12.27
N SER A 220 -30.82 0.42 13.01
CA SER A 220 -29.96 1.48 12.49
C SER A 220 -28.49 1.09 12.34
N TYR A 221 -28.10 -0.12 12.75
CA TYR A 221 -26.73 -0.61 12.68
C TYR A 221 -26.46 -1.33 11.36
N PRO A 222 -25.21 -1.35 10.88
CA PRO A 222 -24.87 -2.08 9.67
C PRO A 222 -25.15 -3.57 9.84
N THR A 223 -25.61 -4.19 8.76
CA THR A 223 -25.82 -5.64 8.70
C THR A 223 -24.50 -6.41 8.73
N ILE A 224 -23.44 -5.83 8.15
CA ILE A 224 -22.07 -6.35 8.18
C ILE A 224 -21.15 -5.16 8.53
N PHE A 225 -20.37 -5.30 9.60
CA PHE A 225 -19.32 -4.36 9.98
C PHE A 225 -17.96 -5.07 9.88
N ALA A 226 -17.02 -4.47 9.16
CA ALA A 226 -15.66 -4.97 9.05
C ALA A 226 -14.68 -3.83 9.34
N GLU A 227 -13.75 -4.08 10.27
CA GLU A 227 -12.74 -3.12 10.70
C GLU A 227 -11.39 -3.84 10.77
N ASN A 228 -10.34 -3.20 10.26
CA ASN A 228 -8.98 -3.69 10.34
C ASN A 228 -8.06 -2.60 10.93
N ASN A 229 -7.66 -2.78 12.18
CA ASN A 229 -6.84 -1.81 12.93
C ASN A 229 -5.33 -1.91 12.65
N SER A 230 -4.88 -2.89 11.88
CA SER A 230 -3.45 -3.15 11.61
C SER A 230 -2.98 -2.75 10.21
N GLY A 231 -3.77 -1.95 9.48
CA GLY A 231 -3.38 -1.27 8.24
C GLY A 231 -3.62 -2.04 6.94
N GLY A 232 -4.19 -3.25 6.99
CA GLY A 232 -4.66 -3.97 5.82
C GLY A 232 -6.10 -3.60 5.42
N PRO A 233 -6.62 -4.15 4.31
CA PRO A 233 -8.03 -3.93 3.93
C PRO A 233 -8.97 -4.56 4.97
N ALA A 234 -10.13 -3.94 5.17
CA ALA A 234 -11.21 -4.52 5.98
C ALA A 234 -12.00 -5.61 5.23
N ALA A 235 -11.98 -5.60 3.89
CA ALA A 235 -12.61 -6.61 3.04
C ALA A 235 -11.84 -6.79 1.71
N GLU A 236 -11.82 -8.01 1.18
CA GLU A 236 -11.31 -8.38 -0.15
C GLU A 236 -12.43 -9.08 -0.93
N PHE A 237 -12.68 -8.65 -2.17
CA PHE A 237 -13.66 -9.25 -3.07
C PHE A 237 -12.95 -9.75 -4.33
N ARG A 238 -13.18 -11.01 -4.71
CA ARG A 238 -12.64 -11.61 -5.94
C ARG A 238 -13.80 -11.87 -6.89
N GLY A 239 -13.92 -11.03 -7.93
CA GLY A 239 -15.04 -11.03 -8.87
C GLY A 239 -15.75 -9.69 -8.93
N GLY A 240 -16.91 -9.64 -9.60
CA GLY A 240 -17.75 -8.44 -9.64
C GLY A 240 -18.51 -8.25 -8.31
N ILE A 241 -18.81 -6.99 -7.98
CA ILE A 241 -19.67 -6.61 -6.86
C ILE A 241 -20.93 -5.96 -7.44
N THR A 242 -22.10 -6.45 -7.04
CA THR A 242 -23.39 -5.82 -7.34
C THR A 242 -23.90 -5.12 -6.08
N ILE A 243 -24.22 -3.83 -6.20
CA ILE A 243 -24.81 -3.02 -5.13
C ILE A 243 -26.13 -2.49 -5.68
N GLU A 244 -27.25 -2.87 -5.07
CA GLU A 244 -28.59 -2.46 -5.48
C GLU A 244 -29.17 -1.54 -4.39
N ASP A 245 -29.53 -0.33 -4.78
CA ASP A 245 -30.30 0.60 -3.94
C ASP A 245 -31.66 0.97 -4.57
N GLY A 246 -31.98 0.34 -5.71
CA GLY A 246 -33.15 0.61 -6.53
C GLY A 246 -32.97 1.80 -7.49
N THR A 247 -31.79 2.43 -7.48
CA THR A 247 -31.45 3.55 -8.35
C THR A 247 -30.30 3.23 -9.30
N GLU A 248 -29.71 2.04 -9.25
CA GLU A 248 -28.74 1.55 -10.24
C GLU A 248 -29.30 1.59 -11.68
N GLY A 249 -28.42 1.73 -12.67
CA GLY A 249 -28.82 1.81 -14.08
C GLY A 249 -27.63 1.94 -15.03
N ASP A 250 -27.86 1.71 -16.32
CA ASP A 250 -26.81 1.82 -17.33
C ASP A 250 -26.22 3.25 -17.35
N GLY A 251 -24.89 3.34 -17.42
CA GLY A 251 -24.17 4.62 -17.37
C GLY A 251 -24.12 5.32 -16.01
N LYS A 252 -24.69 4.76 -14.94
CA LYS A 252 -24.57 5.33 -13.59
C LYS A 252 -23.24 4.95 -12.93
N VAL A 253 -22.79 5.82 -12.01
CA VAL A 253 -21.60 5.60 -11.18
C VAL A 253 -21.98 5.64 -9.70
N LEU A 254 -21.33 4.79 -8.91
CA LEU A 254 -21.49 4.81 -7.46
C LEU A 254 -20.68 5.98 -6.90
N THR A 255 -21.36 6.90 -6.24
CA THR A 255 -20.75 8.10 -5.64
C THR A 255 -20.96 8.09 -4.12
N SER A 256 -20.17 8.86 -3.37
CA SER A 256 -20.30 9.01 -1.92
C SER A 256 -20.75 10.42 -1.56
N ASP A 257 -21.69 10.52 -0.60
CA ASP A 257 -21.99 11.80 0.06
C ASP A 257 -20.91 12.18 1.10
N ALA A 258 -21.08 13.34 1.74
CA ALA A 258 -20.17 13.85 2.77
C ALA A 258 -20.09 12.99 4.05
N ASN A 259 -21.02 12.06 4.24
CA ASN A 259 -21.06 11.13 5.36
C ASN A 259 -20.59 9.72 4.97
N GLY A 260 -20.10 9.52 3.75
CA GLY A 260 -19.63 8.22 3.27
C GLY A 260 -20.73 7.31 2.73
N ARG A 261 -21.98 7.80 2.54
CA ARG A 261 -23.07 6.98 2.01
C ARG A 261 -22.98 6.89 0.49
N ALA A 262 -22.89 5.67 0.00
CA ALA A 262 -22.88 5.39 -1.42
C ALA A 262 -24.28 5.47 -2.03
N SER A 263 -24.41 6.03 -3.23
CA SER A 263 -25.65 5.95 -4.05
C SER A 263 -25.33 6.02 -5.54
N TRP A 264 -26.19 5.41 -6.37
CA TRP A 264 -26.03 5.43 -7.82
C TRP A 264 -26.51 6.75 -8.43
N GLN A 265 -25.56 7.54 -8.91
CA GLN A 265 -25.83 8.81 -9.54
C GLN A 265 -25.54 8.73 -11.04
N THR A 266 -26.33 9.47 -11.82
CA THR A 266 -25.89 9.82 -13.17
C THR A 266 -24.62 10.65 -13.00
N PRO A 267 -23.49 10.27 -13.64
CA PRO A 267 -22.31 11.11 -13.61
C PRO A 267 -22.73 12.51 -14.06
N SER A 268 -22.45 13.53 -13.25
CA SER A 268 -22.40 14.90 -13.77
C SER A 268 -21.45 14.83 -14.96
N SER A 269 -21.88 15.29 -16.13
CA SER A 269 -21.22 15.11 -17.43
C SER A 269 -19.79 15.65 -17.47
N GLY A 270 -18.86 14.96 -16.83
CA GLY A 270 -17.44 15.21 -16.93
C GLY A 270 -16.91 14.56 -18.20
N SER A 271 -17.03 15.23 -19.35
CA SER A 271 -16.13 15.02 -20.51
C SER A 271 -16.39 15.95 -21.71
N SER A 272 -16.84 17.18 -21.49
CA SER A 272 -16.51 18.30 -22.39
C SER A 272 -16.81 19.61 -21.66
N LEU A 273 -15.83 20.53 -21.60
CA LEU A 273 -16.04 21.91 -21.12
C LEU A 273 -17.16 22.65 -21.90
N TRP A 274 -17.56 22.10 -23.05
CA TRP A 274 -18.64 22.62 -23.89
C TRP A 274 -20.03 22.08 -23.54
N LEU A 275 -20.18 21.26 -22.49
CA LEU A 275 -21.48 20.74 -22.04
C LEU A 275 -21.98 21.40 -20.75
N GLU A 276 -21.19 22.27 -20.12
CA GLU A 276 -21.54 22.96 -18.88
C GLU A 276 -21.64 24.48 -19.11
N ASN A 277 -22.73 25.08 -18.65
CA ASN A 277 -22.86 26.54 -18.55
C ASN A 277 -22.11 27.03 -17.29
N GLY A 278 -21.07 27.83 -17.47
CA GLY A 278 -20.29 28.49 -16.43
C GLY A 278 -20.57 30.00 -16.33
N SER A 279 -19.77 30.73 -15.54
CA SER A 279 -19.92 32.20 -15.41
C SER A 279 -19.57 32.96 -16.69
N GLU A 280 -18.72 32.39 -17.54
CA GLU A 280 -18.20 33.04 -18.75
C GLU A 280 -18.34 32.19 -20.02
N ILE A 281 -18.72 30.91 -19.92
CA ILE A 281 -18.87 30.00 -21.07
C ILE A 281 -20.27 29.40 -21.03
N TYR A 282 -20.98 29.44 -22.15
CA TYR A 282 -22.36 28.97 -22.26
C TYR A 282 -22.51 28.11 -23.52
N PHE A 283 -23.32 27.05 -23.44
CA PHE A 283 -23.66 26.18 -24.55
C PHE A 283 -25.19 26.07 -24.70
N GLU A 284 -25.70 26.61 -25.80
CA GLU A 284 -27.13 26.58 -26.17
C GLU A 284 -27.24 26.31 -27.68
N ASN A 285 -26.92 25.07 -28.09
CA ASN A 285 -26.64 24.62 -29.48
C ASN A 285 -25.38 25.24 -30.11
N ASN A 286 -25.11 26.51 -29.83
CA ASN A 286 -23.89 27.23 -30.16
C ASN A 286 -23.06 27.48 -28.90
N VAL A 287 -21.80 27.88 -29.09
CA VAL A 287 -20.88 28.23 -28.01
C VAL A 287 -20.86 29.74 -27.80
N GLY A 288 -21.19 30.19 -26.59
CA GLY A 288 -21.04 31.58 -26.14
C GLY A 288 -19.89 31.75 -25.15
N ILE A 289 -19.04 32.76 -25.34
CA ILE A 289 -18.11 33.25 -24.31
C ILE A 289 -18.55 34.65 -23.91
N GLY A 290 -18.98 34.83 -22.66
CA GLY A 290 -19.51 36.08 -22.11
C GLY A 290 -20.93 36.45 -22.55
N THR A 291 -21.61 35.58 -23.30
CA THR A 291 -23.05 35.67 -23.62
C THR A 291 -23.73 34.33 -23.37
N SER A 292 -24.93 34.37 -22.78
CA SER A 292 -25.75 33.18 -22.55
C SER A 292 -26.69 32.85 -23.70
N ASN A 293 -26.75 33.68 -24.75
CA ASN A 293 -27.64 33.51 -25.91
C ASN A 293 -26.84 33.70 -27.21
N PRO A 294 -25.95 32.74 -27.56
CA PRO A 294 -25.07 32.84 -28.72
C PRO A 294 -25.84 32.77 -30.06
N GLU A 295 -25.68 33.78 -30.91
CA GLU A 295 -26.38 33.86 -32.22
C GLU A 295 -25.62 33.16 -33.37
N HIS A 296 -24.37 32.77 -33.12
CA HIS A 296 -23.48 32.08 -34.07
C HIS A 296 -22.79 30.89 -33.40
N ASP A 297 -22.36 29.90 -34.19
CA ASP A 297 -21.70 28.66 -33.71
C ASP A 297 -20.64 28.92 -32.63
N LEU A 298 -19.90 30.03 -32.75
CA LEU A 298 -19.06 30.60 -31.72
C LEU A 298 -19.32 32.12 -31.62
N ASP A 299 -19.86 32.56 -30.50
CA ASP A 299 -20.18 33.95 -30.18
C ASP A 299 -19.34 34.42 -28.97
N LEU A 300 -18.61 35.53 -29.10
CA LEU A 300 -17.74 36.06 -28.04
C LEU A 300 -18.13 37.49 -27.71
N VAL A 301 -18.73 37.69 -26.54
CA VAL A 301 -19.10 38.99 -25.99
C VAL A 301 -18.19 39.30 -24.81
N ASN A 302 -17.25 40.21 -24.98
CA ASN A 302 -16.21 40.47 -23.98
C ASN A 302 -16.26 41.92 -23.45
N SER A 303 -16.14 42.07 -22.13
CA SER A 303 -16.06 43.34 -21.41
C SER A 303 -14.67 43.97 -21.36
N THR A 304 -13.62 43.21 -21.72
CA THR A 304 -12.20 43.64 -21.68
C THR A 304 -11.69 44.16 -23.03
N SER A 305 -12.58 44.38 -23.99
CA SER A 305 -12.33 45.03 -25.30
C SER A 305 -11.36 44.31 -26.24
N SER A 306 -10.92 43.07 -25.95
CA SER A 306 -10.02 42.34 -26.85
C SER A 306 -10.20 40.82 -26.79
N ILE A 307 -10.15 40.16 -27.94
CA ILE A 307 -9.96 38.71 -28.05
C ILE A 307 -8.48 38.49 -28.36
N ARG A 308 -7.78 37.68 -27.57
CA ARG A 308 -6.34 37.46 -27.70
C ARG A 308 -6.03 36.00 -28.03
N LEU A 309 -5.35 35.78 -29.15
CA LEU A 309 -4.63 34.54 -29.44
C LEU A 309 -3.20 34.69 -28.92
N ARG A 310 -2.74 33.76 -28.08
CA ARG A 310 -1.38 33.77 -27.53
C ARG A 310 -0.80 32.36 -27.57
N SER A 311 0.35 32.22 -28.23
CA SER A 311 1.19 31.02 -28.09
C SER A 311 2.06 31.19 -26.86
N THR A 312 1.99 30.27 -25.91
CA THR A 312 2.87 30.26 -24.73
C THR A 312 3.42 28.85 -24.53
N THR A 313 4.66 28.63 -24.96
CA THR A 313 5.43 27.45 -24.55
C THR A 313 6.29 27.85 -23.35
N SER A 314 6.25 27.08 -22.27
CA SER A 314 7.19 27.25 -21.17
C SER A 314 8.59 26.82 -21.65
N GLY A 315 9.40 27.77 -22.11
CA GLY A 315 10.79 27.52 -22.47
C GLY A 315 11.21 28.15 -23.80
N LEU A 316 11.77 29.35 -23.71
CA LEU A 316 12.76 30.01 -24.59
C LEU A 316 12.57 30.06 -26.11
N LEU A 317 11.47 29.59 -26.70
CA LEU A 317 11.07 29.90 -28.07
C LEU A 317 9.57 30.23 -28.09
N ASP A 318 9.25 31.52 -28.28
CA ASP A 318 7.89 31.96 -28.59
C ASP A 318 7.48 31.29 -29.91
N GLY A 319 6.48 30.42 -29.87
CA GLY A 319 5.89 29.86 -31.08
C GLY A 319 4.94 30.88 -31.74
N ASP A 320 4.60 30.64 -33.00
CA ASP A 320 3.67 31.49 -33.72
C ASP A 320 2.23 31.28 -33.23
N ALA A 321 1.46 32.37 -33.13
CA ALA A 321 0.02 32.32 -32.93
C ALA A 321 -0.67 32.59 -34.27
N TYR A 322 -1.37 31.59 -34.80
CA TYR A 322 -2.09 31.69 -36.06
C TYR A 322 -3.60 31.74 -35.84
N LEU A 323 -4.29 32.63 -36.55
CA LEU A 323 -5.71 32.47 -36.86
C LEU A 323 -5.80 31.94 -38.29
N ILE A 324 -6.18 30.67 -38.45
CA ILE A 324 -6.37 30.05 -39.77
C ILE A 324 -7.87 30.06 -40.08
N LEU A 325 -8.25 30.74 -41.16
CA LEU A 325 -9.59 30.67 -41.75
C LEU A 325 -9.49 29.81 -43.00
N ASP A 326 -9.62 28.49 -42.84
CA ASP A 326 -9.61 27.55 -43.96
C ASP A 326 -11.03 27.19 -44.37
N LYS A 327 -11.33 27.39 -45.65
CA LYS A 327 -12.56 26.90 -46.24
C LYS A 327 -12.22 25.71 -47.13
N ALA A 328 -12.53 24.51 -46.63
CA ALA A 328 -12.26 23.22 -47.29
C ALA A 328 -12.90 23.01 -48.69
N SER A 329 -13.60 23.99 -49.27
CA SER A 329 -14.27 23.90 -50.58
C SER A 329 -13.96 25.14 -51.43
N THR A 330 -13.92 25.03 -52.76
CA THR A 330 -13.53 26.15 -53.65
C THR A 330 -14.66 27.12 -54.03
N THR A 331 -15.90 26.90 -53.60
CA THR A 331 -17.06 27.64 -54.14
C THR A 331 -17.47 28.91 -53.38
N ASN A 332 -16.87 29.20 -52.22
CA ASN A 332 -17.17 30.40 -51.41
C ASN A 332 -15.84 31.03 -50.92
N ASN A 333 -15.94 32.09 -50.12
CA ASN A 333 -14.77 32.77 -49.58
C ASN A 333 -14.61 32.47 -48.08
N ALA A 334 -13.36 32.32 -47.61
CA ALA A 334 -13.02 32.57 -46.21
C ALA A 334 -12.78 34.07 -46.07
N ASN A 335 -13.57 34.73 -45.23
CA ASN A 335 -13.45 36.18 -45.02
C ASN A 335 -13.22 36.46 -43.54
N LEU A 336 -12.31 37.39 -43.25
CA LEU A 336 -12.26 38.08 -41.96
C LEU A 336 -13.01 39.41 -42.13
N ASN A 337 -14.25 39.47 -41.63
CA ASN A 337 -15.08 40.66 -41.71
C ASN A 337 -14.93 41.51 -40.45
N PHE A 338 -14.84 42.82 -40.61
CA PHE A 338 -14.85 43.78 -39.50
C PHE A 338 -16.12 44.61 -39.60
N GLN A 339 -17.01 44.48 -38.61
CA GLN A 339 -18.23 45.27 -38.51
C GLN A 339 -18.14 46.11 -37.24
N SER A 340 -18.54 47.38 -37.35
CA SER A 340 -18.71 48.25 -36.20
C SER A 340 -20.05 48.95 -36.29
N GLU A 341 -20.73 49.06 -35.16
CA GLU A 341 -21.89 49.93 -35.01
C GLU A 341 -21.41 51.37 -34.77
N GLY A 342 -21.62 52.29 -35.72
CA GLY A 342 -21.32 53.73 -35.60
C GLY A 342 -19.99 54.22 -36.22
N ASP A 343 -19.49 55.38 -35.77
CA ASP A 343 -18.32 56.11 -36.31
C ASP A 343 -16.94 55.51 -35.92
N ALA A 344 -16.84 54.19 -35.74
CA ALA A 344 -15.60 53.60 -35.24
C ALA A 344 -14.55 53.43 -36.33
N ARG A 345 -13.31 53.75 -35.98
CA ARG A 345 -12.12 53.53 -36.82
C ARG A 345 -11.56 52.14 -36.54
N PHE A 346 -11.44 51.35 -37.59
CA PHE A 346 -10.78 50.05 -37.54
C PHE A 346 -9.28 50.20 -37.79
N TYR A 347 -8.45 49.55 -36.96
CA TYR A 347 -7.00 49.52 -37.11
C TYR A 347 -6.55 48.06 -37.29
N ALA A 348 -6.19 47.67 -38.51
CA ALA A 348 -5.32 46.51 -38.76
C ALA A 348 -3.89 47.04 -38.90
N GLY A 349 -3.05 46.82 -37.89
CA GLY A 349 -1.69 47.33 -37.87
C GLY A 349 -0.74 46.43 -37.11
N LEU A 350 0.54 46.53 -37.44
CA LEU A 350 1.62 45.85 -36.72
C LEU A 350 2.13 46.76 -35.62
N LEU A 351 2.19 46.25 -34.39
CA LEU A 351 2.79 46.96 -33.26
C LEU A 351 4.32 46.80 -33.34
N GLY A 352 4.99 47.65 -34.12
CA GLY A 352 6.46 47.67 -34.27
C GLY A 352 6.93 47.91 -35.72
N ASN A 353 8.25 48.02 -35.93
CA ASN A 353 8.91 48.24 -37.23
C ASN A 353 8.80 47.04 -38.20
N ASN A 354 7.60 46.52 -38.41
CA ASN A 354 7.33 45.35 -39.23
C ASN A 354 6.50 45.74 -40.46
N ASN A 355 6.69 45.00 -41.56
CA ASN A 355 5.97 45.23 -42.80
C ASN A 355 4.58 44.57 -42.76
N PHE A 356 3.52 45.34 -43.00
CA PHE A 356 2.19 44.78 -43.26
C PHE A 356 2.17 44.20 -44.68
N SER A 357 2.25 42.88 -44.79
CA SER A 357 2.27 42.17 -46.07
C SER A 357 0.92 41.53 -46.33
N ILE A 358 0.33 41.83 -47.50
CA ILE A 358 -0.76 41.07 -48.09
C ILE A 358 -0.12 40.23 -49.20
N SER A 359 -0.06 38.91 -49.02
CA SER A 359 0.51 37.96 -49.99
C SER A 359 -0.45 36.79 -50.20
N THR A 360 -0.48 36.26 -51.42
CA THR A 360 -1.17 35.03 -51.77
C THR A 360 -0.18 34.15 -52.51
N GLU A 361 -0.23 32.84 -52.33
CA GLU A 361 0.59 31.89 -53.11
C GLU A 361 0.12 31.74 -54.57
N LEU A 362 -0.97 32.44 -54.96
CA LEU A 362 -1.54 32.40 -56.30
C LEU A 362 -0.84 33.39 -57.24
N THR A 363 -0.83 33.06 -58.53
CA THR A 363 -0.13 33.78 -59.61
C THR A 363 -0.66 35.20 -59.91
N SER A 364 -1.64 35.70 -59.17
CA SER A 364 -2.13 37.07 -59.30
C SER A 364 -2.63 37.59 -57.96
N LEU A 365 -1.91 38.58 -57.43
CA LEU A 365 -2.33 39.35 -56.26
C LEU A 365 -3.08 40.60 -56.75
N ASN A 366 -4.41 40.65 -56.57
CA ASN A 366 -5.13 41.92 -56.73
C ASN A 366 -5.02 42.68 -55.40
N GLY A 367 -3.84 43.26 -55.17
CA GLY A 367 -3.46 43.93 -53.94
C GLY A 367 -4.19 45.26 -53.74
N LEU A 368 -5.00 45.33 -52.67
CA LEU A 368 -5.74 46.48 -52.16
C LEU A 368 -6.77 47.10 -53.14
N GLU A 369 -8.04 46.69 -53.02
CA GLU A 369 -9.17 47.38 -53.63
C GLU A 369 -9.64 48.55 -52.73
N VAL A 370 -9.49 49.79 -53.19
CA VAL A 370 -10.05 50.98 -52.53
C VAL A 370 -11.24 51.48 -53.35
N LYS A 371 -12.46 51.40 -52.78
CA LYS A 371 -13.70 51.80 -53.46
C LYS A 371 -13.91 53.33 -53.41
N SER A 372 -14.78 53.81 -54.29
CA SER A 372 -14.87 55.17 -54.88
C SER A 372 -15.06 56.39 -53.96
N SER A 373 -14.87 56.28 -52.64
CA SER A 373 -14.90 57.42 -51.72
C SER A 373 -13.75 57.43 -50.71
N GLY A 374 -12.80 56.49 -50.80
CA GLY A 374 -11.65 56.41 -49.87
C GLY A 374 -10.42 57.10 -50.41
N ASP A 375 -9.98 58.19 -49.77
CA ASP A 375 -8.65 58.76 -50.03
C ASP A 375 -7.55 57.81 -49.52
N VAL A 376 -6.55 57.54 -50.35
CA VAL A 376 -5.35 56.81 -49.94
C VAL A 376 -4.29 57.83 -49.52
N ALA A 377 -4.18 58.08 -48.21
CA ALA A 377 -3.14 58.94 -47.67
C ALA A 377 -1.82 58.17 -47.54
N ILE A 378 -0.85 58.49 -48.39
CA ILE A 378 0.53 58.02 -48.30
C ILE A 378 1.42 59.13 -47.77
N SER A 379 2.29 58.82 -46.81
CA SER A 379 3.26 59.77 -46.24
C SER A 379 4.61 59.77 -46.98
N GLY A 380 4.77 58.88 -47.97
CA GLY A 380 5.94 58.75 -48.84
C GLY A 380 5.54 58.67 -50.31
N GLU A 381 6.51 58.40 -51.18
CA GLU A 381 6.28 58.28 -52.63
C GLU A 381 5.51 56.99 -52.96
N LEU A 382 4.47 57.12 -53.78
CA LEU A 382 3.82 55.97 -54.40
C LEU A 382 4.75 55.43 -55.49
N GLN A 383 5.42 54.32 -55.21
CA GLN A 383 6.14 53.59 -56.24
C GLN A 383 5.11 52.90 -57.13
N THR A 384 4.85 53.48 -58.31
CA THR A 384 4.06 52.83 -59.36
C THR A 384 4.98 52.07 -60.29
N GLU A 385 4.48 51.01 -60.93
CA GLU A 385 5.18 50.40 -62.07
C GLU A 385 5.43 51.46 -63.16
N ALA A 386 6.64 51.46 -63.74
CA ALA A 386 6.99 52.43 -64.78
C ALA A 386 6.02 52.31 -65.97
N THR A 387 5.39 53.42 -66.39
CA THR A 387 4.45 53.44 -67.54
C THR A 387 5.16 53.45 -68.89
N GLY A 388 6.33 52.82 -68.96
CA GLY A 388 7.27 52.88 -70.09
C GLY A 388 8.65 53.39 -69.63
N SER A 389 9.51 53.73 -70.58
CA SER A 389 10.87 54.21 -70.30
C SER A 389 10.94 55.66 -69.80
N ALA A 390 9.84 56.40 -69.85
CA ALA A 390 9.81 57.82 -69.54
C ALA A 390 9.76 58.09 -68.04
N ASN A 391 10.79 58.77 -67.53
CA ASN A 391 10.83 59.28 -66.17
C ASN A 391 10.25 60.70 -66.15
N MET A 392 9.13 60.91 -65.47
CA MET A 392 8.52 62.25 -65.37
C MET A 392 9.24 63.20 -64.40
N VAL A 393 10.41 62.80 -63.89
CA VAL A 393 11.29 63.70 -63.13
C VAL A 393 12.09 64.58 -64.12
N PRO A 394 12.05 65.92 -64.01
CA PRO A 394 12.85 66.80 -64.88
C PRO A 394 14.35 66.50 -64.80
N VAL A 395 15.04 66.45 -65.94
CA VAL A 395 16.51 66.26 -66.00
C VAL A 395 17.28 67.56 -65.78
N ALA A 396 16.66 68.70 -66.07
CA ALA A 396 17.21 70.02 -65.76
C ALA A 396 16.11 71.08 -65.69
N TYR A 397 16.34 72.12 -64.89
CA TYR A 397 15.52 73.34 -64.94
C TYR A 397 16.36 74.55 -64.54
N GLY A 398 15.88 75.73 -64.87
CA GLY A 398 16.49 76.96 -64.37
C GLY A 398 15.86 78.24 -64.85
N THR A 399 16.36 79.36 -64.32
CA THR A 399 15.95 80.73 -64.63
C THR A 399 17.17 81.55 -65.03
N VAL A 400 17.07 82.25 -66.16
CA VAL A 400 18.13 83.07 -66.73
C VAL A 400 17.72 84.55 -66.69
N ILE A 401 18.58 85.38 -66.11
CA ILE A 401 18.39 86.83 -65.99
C ILE A 401 19.64 87.53 -66.50
N SER A 402 19.48 88.49 -67.41
CA SER A 402 20.58 89.30 -67.97
C SER A 402 21.76 88.49 -68.56
N GLY A 403 21.49 87.26 -69.02
CA GLY A 403 22.51 86.35 -69.59
C GLY A 403 23.25 85.48 -68.58
N SER A 404 22.88 85.53 -67.31
CA SER A 404 23.40 84.68 -66.23
C SER A 404 22.32 83.76 -65.68
N LEU A 405 22.72 82.61 -65.14
CA LEU A 405 21.83 81.65 -64.49
C LEU A 405 21.62 82.03 -63.02
N GLU A 406 20.37 82.13 -62.56
CA GLU A 406 20.00 82.57 -61.21
C GLU A 406 19.53 81.43 -60.30
N THR A 407 18.58 80.63 -60.77
CA THR A 407 18.13 79.40 -60.10
C THR A 407 18.24 78.24 -61.07
N SER A 408 18.63 77.06 -60.60
CA SER A 408 18.71 75.88 -61.46
C SER A 408 18.66 74.56 -60.68
N SER A 409 18.54 73.47 -61.43
CA SER A 409 18.77 72.09 -60.98
C SER A 409 20.22 71.79 -60.62
N GLY A 410 21.15 72.74 -60.76
CA GLY A 410 22.56 72.62 -60.36
C GLY A 410 23.49 71.99 -61.40
N ASN A 411 22.95 71.36 -62.44
CA ASN A 411 23.68 70.74 -63.55
C ASN A 411 23.60 71.55 -64.85
N VAL A 412 23.42 72.86 -64.77
CA VAL A 412 23.20 73.71 -65.96
C VAL A 412 24.15 74.90 -65.96
N SER A 413 24.64 75.27 -67.14
CA SER A 413 25.37 76.51 -67.40
C SER A 413 24.81 77.26 -68.61
N VAL A 414 24.94 78.58 -68.64
CA VAL A 414 24.36 79.43 -69.70
C VAL A 414 25.42 80.37 -70.25
N THR A 415 25.49 80.47 -71.57
CA THR A 415 26.35 81.44 -72.27
C THR A 415 25.52 82.23 -73.26
N LYS A 416 25.56 83.56 -73.13
CA LYS A 416 24.92 84.46 -74.09
C LYS A 416 25.79 84.58 -75.34
N SER A 417 25.24 84.25 -76.50
CA SER A 417 25.97 84.21 -77.79
C SER A 417 25.71 85.43 -78.67
N GLY A 418 24.61 86.15 -78.43
CA GLY A 418 24.21 87.37 -79.14
C GLY A 418 23.05 88.07 -78.44
N THR A 419 22.56 89.18 -78.99
CA THR A 419 21.35 89.83 -78.47
C THR A 419 20.16 88.90 -78.67
N GLY A 420 19.48 88.54 -77.57
CA GLY A 420 18.35 87.62 -77.56
C GLY A 420 18.71 86.17 -77.88
N GLU A 421 19.98 85.76 -77.76
CA GLU A 421 20.42 84.39 -78.04
C GLU A 421 21.25 83.81 -76.89
N TYR A 422 20.76 82.72 -76.31
CA TYR A 422 21.33 82.06 -75.15
C TYR A 422 21.54 80.57 -75.41
N ARG A 423 22.74 80.08 -75.10
CA ARG A 423 23.07 78.66 -75.13
C ARG A 423 23.07 78.12 -73.71
N VAL A 424 22.26 77.10 -73.46
CA VAL A 424 22.11 76.41 -72.19
C VAL A 424 22.73 75.02 -72.31
N SER A 425 23.83 74.79 -71.61
CA SER A 425 24.53 73.51 -71.54
C SER A 425 24.07 72.75 -70.29
N ILE A 426 23.67 71.50 -70.45
CA ILE A 426 23.21 70.63 -69.36
C ILE A 426 24.27 69.57 -69.13
N ASP A 427 24.93 69.60 -67.98
CA ASP A 427 26.01 68.68 -67.66
C ASP A 427 25.50 67.24 -67.61
N GLY A 428 26.17 66.34 -68.34
CA GLY A 428 25.79 64.94 -68.47
C GLY A 428 24.76 64.65 -69.57
N GLU A 429 24.20 65.67 -70.22
CA GLU A 429 23.22 65.52 -71.28
C GLU A 429 23.73 66.10 -72.61
N SER A 430 23.35 65.49 -73.72
CA SER A 430 23.61 66.03 -75.07
C SER A 430 22.26 66.41 -75.68
N TYR A 431 21.85 67.65 -75.46
CA TYR A 431 20.52 68.11 -75.82
C TYR A 431 20.34 68.19 -77.35
N PHE A 432 19.28 67.55 -77.83
CA PHE A 432 18.75 67.69 -79.18
C PHE A 432 17.22 67.83 -79.11
N TYR A 433 16.65 68.79 -79.84
CA TYR A 433 15.26 69.22 -79.64
C TYR A 433 14.18 68.16 -79.93
N THR A 434 14.54 67.03 -80.54
CA THR A 434 13.63 65.88 -80.78
C THR A 434 13.77 64.77 -79.74
N ASP A 435 14.88 64.73 -79.00
CA ASP A 435 15.16 63.69 -77.98
C ASP A 435 14.73 64.13 -76.57
N TYR A 436 14.44 65.42 -76.39
CA TYR A 436 14.07 66.01 -75.11
C TYR A 436 12.80 66.84 -75.26
N THR A 437 12.00 66.87 -74.20
CA THR A 437 10.86 67.79 -74.11
C THR A 437 11.26 68.98 -73.25
N VAL A 438 11.09 70.20 -73.78
CA VAL A 438 11.42 71.44 -73.07
C VAL A 438 10.19 72.33 -72.94
N SER A 439 10.00 72.90 -71.74
CA SER A 439 9.04 73.97 -71.48
C SER A 439 9.80 75.26 -71.20
N LEU A 440 9.49 76.33 -71.94
CA LEU A 440 10.13 77.65 -71.84
C LEU A 440 9.11 78.73 -71.52
N SER A 441 9.51 79.77 -70.78
CA SER A 441 8.64 80.90 -70.46
C SER A 441 9.43 82.19 -70.24
N LEU A 442 8.98 83.31 -70.82
CA LEU A 442 9.51 84.63 -70.52
C LEU A 442 9.06 85.10 -69.13
N ILE A 443 9.90 85.88 -68.45
CA ILE A 443 9.66 86.35 -67.08
C ILE A 443 9.56 87.88 -67.06
N GLY A 444 8.39 88.39 -66.64
CA GLY A 444 8.17 89.81 -66.38
C GLY A 444 8.25 90.71 -67.62
N GLN A 445 8.21 90.14 -68.81
CA GLN A 445 8.39 90.82 -70.09
C GLN A 445 7.43 90.26 -71.14
N VAL A 446 7.06 91.09 -72.11
CA VAL A 446 6.20 90.70 -73.25
C VAL A 446 7.09 90.52 -74.47
N GLY A 447 6.91 89.39 -75.16
CA GLY A 447 7.71 89.00 -76.31
C GLY A 447 7.50 87.55 -76.70
N PHE A 448 8.37 87.04 -77.56
CA PHE A 448 8.39 85.64 -77.99
C PHE A 448 9.63 84.93 -77.47
N ILE A 449 9.50 83.63 -77.19
CA ILE A 449 10.61 82.75 -76.80
C ILE A 449 10.54 81.46 -77.61
N GLU A 450 11.67 81.06 -78.15
CA GLU A 450 11.79 79.85 -78.98
C GLU A 450 12.97 79.00 -78.49
N SER A 451 12.86 77.68 -78.71
CA SER A 451 13.96 76.75 -78.48
C SER A 451 14.46 76.16 -79.79
N GLY A 452 15.74 75.83 -79.80
CA GLY A 452 16.37 74.94 -80.76
C GLY A 452 17.49 74.16 -80.09
N SER A 453 18.35 73.55 -80.89
CA SER A 453 19.54 72.87 -80.37
C SER A 453 20.76 73.20 -81.22
N VAL A 454 21.91 73.38 -80.57
CA VAL A 454 23.18 73.57 -81.26
C VAL A 454 24.31 72.89 -80.48
N SER A 455 25.06 72.02 -81.18
CA SER A 455 26.23 71.34 -80.61
C SER A 455 25.96 70.64 -79.26
N GLY A 456 24.81 69.98 -79.12
CA GLY A 456 24.42 69.27 -77.88
C GLY A 456 23.90 70.17 -76.75
N ASN A 457 23.62 71.44 -77.02
CA ASN A 457 23.10 72.39 -76.04
C ASN A 457 21.70 72.85 -76.45
N LEU A 458 20.87 73.18 -75.45
CA LEU A 458 19.61 73.87 -75.66
C LEU A 458 19.91 75.31 -76.10
N LEU A 459 19.40 75.69 -77.25
CA LEU A 459 19.50 77.07 -77.76
C LEU A 459 18.18 77.77 -77.49
N VAL A 460 18.22 78.95 -76.88
CA VAL A 460 17.05 79.75 -76.55
C VAL A 460 17.15 81.09 -77.24
N PHE A 461 16.10 81.46 -77.98
CA PHE A 461 15.97 82.76 -78.62
C PHE A 461 14.86 83.57 -77.98
N THR A 462 15.11 84.86 -77.78
CA THR A 462 14.13 85.79 -77.21
C THR A 462 13.96 87.01 -78.10
N TYR A 463 12.70 87.42 -78.26
CA TYR A 463 12.30 88.51 -79.15
C TYR A 463 11.37 89.47 -78.41
N ASP A 464 11.35 90.73 -78.82
CA ASP A 464 10.34 91.70 -78.37
C ASP A 464 8.97 91.43 -79.00
N GLU A 465 7.96 92.20 -78.59
CA GLU A 465 6.59 92.12 -79.09
C GLU A 465 6.45 92.38 -80.60
N ASN A 466 7.45 92.98 -81.23
CA ASN A 466 7.50 93.26 -82.66
C ASN A 466 8.32 92.20 -83.43
N GLY A 467 8.84 91.16 -82.76
CA GLY A 467 9.62 90.08 -83.34
C GLY A 467 11.11 90.40 -83.54
N ASN A 468 11.63 91.50 -82.99
CA ASN A 468 13.06 91.81 -83.07
C ASN A 468 13.82 91.11 -81.95
N SER A 469 15.01 90.58 -82.26
CA SER A 469 15.87 89.94 -81.25
C SER A 469 16.18 90.90 -80.12
N LYS A 470 15.85 90.50 -78.89
CA LYS A 470 15.99 91.32 -77.69
C LYS A 470 16.31 90.44 -76.51
N ASP A 471 17.25 90.88 -75.68
CA ASP A 471 17.57 90.21 -74.43
C ASP A 471 16.37 90.18 -73.50
N ALA A 472 16.04 89.00 -72.98
CA ALA A 472 14.92 88.81 -72.08
C ALA A 472 15.26 87.85 -70.94
N TYR A 473 14.45 87.89 -69.89
CA TYR A 473 14.54 86.95 -68.77
C TYR A 473 13.61 85.76 -69.03
N PHE A 474 14.05 84.56 -68.72
CA PHE A 474 13.25 83.36 -68.99
C PHE A 474 13.54 82.21 -68.01
N SER A 475 12.59 81.28 -67.89
CA SER A 475 12.78 79.99 -67.24
C SER A 475 12.63 78.84 -68.22
N PHE A 476 13.24 77.70 -67.89
CA PHE A 476 13.17 76.46 -68.65
C PHE A 476 13.04 75.24 -67.72
N VAL A 477 12.35 74.20 -68.20
CA VAL A 477 12.33 72.85 -67.61
C VAL A 477 12.50 71.83 -68.74
N VAL A 478 13.41 70.89 -68.57
CA VAL A 478 13.76 69.85 -69.55
C VAL A 478 13.45 68.48 -68.97
N TYR A 479 12.75 67.65 -69.74
CA TYR A 479 12.48 66.25 -69.47
C TYR A 479 13.16 65.39 -70.53
N LYS A 480 13.63 64.22 -70.12
CA LYS A 480 14.14 63.17 -71.01
C LYS A 480 13.10 62.05 -71.03
N PRO A 481 12.37 61.88 -72.15
CA PRO A 481 11.37 60.82 -72.31
C PRO A 481 11.94 59.41 -72.26
#